data_AF-A0AB39R4V1-F1
#
_entry.id   AF-A0AB39R4V1-F1
#
_cell.length_a   1.000
_cell.length_b   1.000
_cell.length_c   1.000
_cell.angle_alpha   90.00
_cell.angle_beta   90.00
_cell.angle_gamma   90.00
#
_symmetry.space_group_name_H-M   'P 1'
#
loop_
_entity.id
_entity.type
_entity.pdbx_description
1 polymer ?
#
loop_
_entity_poly.entity_id
_entity_poly.type
_entity_poly.pdbx_seq_one_letter_code
_entity_poly.pdbx_strand_id
1 'polypeptide(L)'
;MRRAQLRTGEKALVVGDGPIGVLVAVVARRAGADLLVLEPDLYRRSIAEALGLATLDPTAVDAVKAVTDWTDGHIPAGRWARPEDLRGAAVFLAPAASDHVHGVPLPVDGGRLGR
;
A
#
# COMPACT_ATOMS: atom_id res chain seq x y z
N MET A 1 -5.89 2.45 -14.43
CA MET A 1 -6.26 2.76 -13.03
C MET A 1 -7.79 2.76 -12.82
N ARG A 2 -8.52 1.71 -13.23
CA ARG A 2 -9.99 1.66 -13.05
C ARG A 2 -10.45 0.84 -11.82
N ARG A 3 -9.56 0.07 -11.18
CA ARG A 3 -9.91 -0.88 -10.10
C ARG A 3 -9.54 -0.42 -8.68
N ALA A 4 -8.51 0.41 -8.51
CA ALA A 4 -8.14 0.95 -7.20
C ALA A 4 -8.91 2.24 -6.84
N GLN A 5 -9.63 2.84 -7.80
CA GLN A 5 -10.27 4.16 -7.67
C GLN A 5 -9.38 5.28 -7.12
N LEU A 6 -8.05 5.10 -7.15
CA LEU A 6 -7.11 6.04 -6.55
C LEU A 6 -7.32 7.43 -7.16
N ARG A 7 -7.84 8.36 -6.36
CA ARG A 7 -8.01 9.76 -6.74
C ARG A 7 -6.70 10.48 -6.50
N THR A 8 -6.40 11.48 -7.32
CA THR A 8 -5.23 12.34 -7.12
C THR A 8 -5.25 12.91 -5.71
N GLY A 9 -4.16 12.73 -4.97
CA GLY A 9 -4.03 13.14 -3.56
C GLY A 9 -4.51 12.11 -2.53
N GLU A 10 -5.04 10.95 -2.93
CA GLU A 10 -5.33 9.87 -1.98
C GLU A 10 -4.03 9.24 -1.47
N LYS A 11 -4.00 8.99 -0.17
CA LYS A 11 -2.87 8.40 0.54
C LYS A 11 -2.81 6.90 0.31
N ALA A 12 -1.64 6.39 -0.07
CA ALA A 12 -1.39 4.97 -0.31
C ALA A 12 -0.10 4.50 0.37
N LEU A 13 -0.20 3.39 1.12
CA LEU A 13 0.94 2.77 1.80
C LEU A 13 1.37 1.51 1.05
N VAL A 14 2.67 1.37 0.79
CA VAL A 14 3.27 0.13 0.29
C VAL A 14 4.16 -0.45 1.37
N VAL A 15 3.98 -1.72 1.72
CA VAL A 15 4.82 -2.41 2.70
C VAL A 15 5.78 -3.34 1.96
N GLY A 16 7.06 -3.02 2.04
CA GLY A 16 8.16 -3.66 1.32
C GLY A 16 8.38 -3.06 -0.07
N ASP A 17 9.64 -2.82 -0.42
CA ASP A 17 10.05 -2.25 -1.70
C ASP A 17 10.89 -3.23 -2.55
N GLY A 18 10.55 -4.52 -2.45
CA GLY A 18 10.99 -5.50 -3.44
C GLY A 18 10.55 -5.14 -4.86
N PRO A 19 10.93 -5.91 -5.89
CA PRO A 19 10.65 -5.57 -7.29
C PRO A 19 9.16 -5.26 -7.59
N ILE A 20 8.26 -6.01 -6.95
CA ILE A 20 6.81 -5.81 -7.05
C ILE A 20 6.38 -4.53 -6.29
N GLY A 21 6.89 -4.32 -5.08
CA GLY A 21 6.57 -3.15 -4.24
C GLY A 21 6.99 -1.85 -4.91
N VAL A 22 8.19 -1.78 -5.47
CA VAL A 22 8.68 -0.62 -6.24
C VAL A 22 7.82 -0.39 -7.47
N LEU A 23 7.46 -1.43 -8.23
CA LEU A 23 6.59 -1.27 -9.39
C LEU A 23 5.23 -0.69 -8.99
N VAL A 24 4.61 -1.23 -7.94
CA VAL A 24 3.33 -0.75 -7.40
C VAL A 24 3.46 0.70 -6.95
N ALA A 25 4.52 1.03 -6.21
CA ALA A 25 4.82 2.37 -5.72
C ALA A 25 4.96 3.40 -6.85
N VAL A 26 5.76 3.09 -7.88
CA VAL A 26 5.95 3.96 -9.05
C VAL A 26 4.64 4.17 -9.80
N VAL A 27 3.86 3.10 -9.99
CA VAL A 27 2.59 3.13 -10.69
C VAL A 27 1.54 3.93 -9.92
N ALA A 28 1.45 3.76 -8.59
CA ALA A 28 0.57 4.54 -7.72
C ALA A 28 0.95 6.03 -7.69
N ARG A 29 2.24 6.35 -7.55
CA ARG A 29 2.73 7.73 -7.62
C ARG A 29 2.38 8.39 -8.96
N ARG A 30 2.59 7.70 -10.08
CA ARG A 30 2.20 8.21 -11.42
C ARG A 30 0.70 8.40 -11.58
N ALA A 31 -0.12 7.69 -10.81
CA ALA A 31 -1.56 7.92 -10.74
C ALA A 31 -1.94 9.10 -9.82
N GLY A 32 -0.98 9.78 -9.21
CA GLY A 32 -1.21 10.94 -8.34
C GLY A 32 -1.41 10.61 -6.87
N ALA A 33 -1.01 9.41 -6.42
CA ALA A 33 -1.04 9.04 -5.01
C ALA A 33 -0.10 9.91 -4.16
N ASP A 34 -0.53 10.26 -2.95
CA ASP A 34 0.38 10.61 -1.85
C ASP A 34 0.90 9.28 -1.28
N LEU A 35 2.15 8.92 -1.55
CA LEU A 35 2.65 7.55 -1.34
C LEU A 35 3.71 7.50 -0.24
N LEU A 36 3.58 6.53 0.65
CA LEU A 36 4.61 6.14 1.62
C LEU A 36 5.00 4.66 1.43
N VAL A 37 6.29 4.36 1.51
CA VAL A 37 6.82 2.99 1.39
C VAL A 37 7.49 2.58 2.71
N LEU A 38 7.08 1.48 3.32
CA LEU A 38 7.73 0.92 4.51
C LEU A 38 8.75 -0.12 4.12
N GLU A 39 10.02 0.06 4.48
CA GLU A 39 11.06 -0.94 4.25
C GLU A 39 12.16 -0.82 5.31
N PRO A 40 12.51 -1.91 6.04
CA PRO A 40 13.60 -1.89 7.02
C PRO A 40 14.99 -1.89 6.37
N ASP A 41 15.18 -2.56 5.23
CA ASP A 41 16.50 -2.70 4.62
C ASP A 41 16.95 -1.38 3.96
N LEU A 42 18.12 -0.87 4.36
CA LEU A 42 18.66 0.39 3.85
C LEU A 42 19.00 0.34 2.36
N TYR A 43 19.51 -0.78 1.87
CA TYR A 43 19.89 -0.93 0.47
C TYR A 43 18.65 -0.88 -0.42
N ARG A 44 17.60 -1.62 -0.07
CA ARG A 44 16.36 -1.59 -0.84
C ARG A 44 15.68 -0.21 -0.80
N ARG A 45 15.63 0.42 0.38
CA ARG A 45 15.14 1.80 0.53
C ARG A 45 15.86 2.78 -0.38
N SER A 46 17.18 2.71 -0.46
CA SER A 46 17.96 3.61 -1.31
C SER A 46 17.56 3.54 -2.79
N ILE A 47 17.10 2.37 -3.27
CA ILE A 47 16.60 2.19 -4.64
C ILE A 47 15.25 2.89 -4.80
N ALA A 48 14.33 2.71 -3.85
CA ALA A 48 13.04 3.38 -3.86
C ALA A 48 13.20 4.92 -3.78
N GLU A 49 14.11 5.40 -2.93
CA GLU A 49 14.47 6.81 -2.78
C GLU A 49 15.10 7.39 -4.04
N ALA A 50 15.96 6.63 -4.74
CA ALA A 50 16.53 7.04 -6.03
C ALA A 50 15.45 7.19 -7.12
N LEU A 51 14.32 6.50 -6.98
CA LEU A 51 13.12 6.67 -7.81
C LEU A 51 12.20 7.80 -7.30
N GLY A 52 12.66 8.54 -6.28
CA GLY A 52 12.02 9.66 -5.63
C GLY A 52 10.83 9.28 -4.73
N LEU A 53 10.71 8.01 -4.34
CA LEU A 53 9.63 7.54 -3.46
C LEU A 53 9.96 7.94 -2.01
N ALA A 54 8.94 8.33 -1.24
CA ALA A 54 9.11 8.55 0.18
C ALA A 54 9.12 7.19 0.90
N THR A 55 10.12 6.98 1.75
CA THR A 55 10.36 5.74 2.49
C THR A 55 10.30 5.97 4.00
N LEU A 56 10.01 4.92 4.75
CA LEU A 56 10.07 4.90 6.21
C LEU A 56 10.61 3.56 6.69
N ASP A 57 11.50 3.59 7.66
CA ASP A 57 11.99 2.41 8.36
C ASP A 57 11.07 2.05 9.52
N PRO A 58 10.32 0.94 9.45
CA PRO A 58 9.42 0.55 10.52
C PRO A 58 10.14 0.02 11.77
N THR A 59 11.46 -0.20 11.71
CA THR A 59 12.28 -0.65 12.85
C THR A 59 12.92 0.52 13.60
N ALA A 60 13.05 1.68 12.95
CA ALA A 60 13.64 2.88 13.55
C ALA A 60 12.59 3.78 14.22
N VAL A 61 11.31 3.67 13.82
CA VAL A 61 10.22 4.48 14.37
C VAL A 61 8.98 3.63 14.66
N ASP A 62 8.03 4.20 15.42
CA ASP A 62 6.68 3.65 15.52
C ASP A 62 5.94 3.85 14.18
N ALA A 63 6.00 2.83 13.32
CA ALA A 63 5.37 2.84 12.00
C ALA A 63 3.84 2.99 12.09
N VAL A 64 3.21 2.49 13.16
CA VAL A 64 1.76 2.59 13.33
C VAL A 64 1.39 4.04 13.57
N LYS A 65 2.04 4.66 14.55
CA LYS A 65 1.83 6.08 14.85
C LYS A 65 2.16 6.95 13.64
N ALA A 66 3.28 6.72 12.97
CA ALA A 66 3.69 7.52 11.81
C ALA A 66 2.68 7.43 10.66
N VAL A 67 2.18 6.24 10.34
CA VAL A 67 1.14 6.06 9.31
C VAL A 67 -0.18 6.68 9.75
N THR A 68 -0.60 6.49 11.01
CA THR A 68 -1.85 7.07 11.53
C THR A 68 -1.82 8.59 11.53
N ASP A 69 -0.72 9.21 11.94
CA ASP A 69 -0.55 10.67 11.89
C ASP A 69 -0.56 11.16 10.44
N TRP A 70 0.06 10.42 9.51
CA TRP A 70 0.08 10.77 8.09
C TRP A 70 -1.29 10.63 7.43
N THR A 71 -2.14 9.68 7.86
CA THR A 71 -3.47 9.43 7.30
C THR A 71 -4.61 10.11 8.07
N ASP A 72 -4.33 10.87 9.14
CA ASP A 72 -5.32 11.42 10.08
C ASP A 72 -6.29 10.34 10.62
N GLY A 73 -5.82 9.08 10.68
CA GLY A 73 -6.65 7.93 11.07
C GLY A 73 -7.84 7.64 10.13
N HIS A 74 -7.87 8.23 8.94
CA HIS A 74 -8.96 8.03 7.98
C HIS A 74 -8.88 6.67 7.27
N ILE A 75 -10.04 6.06 7.08
CA ILE A 75 -10.23 4.93 6.16
C ILE A 75 -10.36 5.54 4.76
N PRO A 76 -9.45 5.26 3.81
CA PRO A 76 -9.51 5.84 2.46
C PRO A 76 -10.86 5.64 1.75
N ALA A 77 -11.55 4.51 1.99
CA ALA A 77 -12.87 4.26 1.42
C ALA A 77 -14.03 5.00 2.12
N GLY A 78 -13.78 5.72 3.23
CA GLY A 78 -14.79 6.48 3.99
C GLY A 78 -15.85 5.62 4.71
N ARG A 79 -15.77 4.30 4.58
CA ARG A 79 -16.66 3.31 5.20
C ARG A 79 -15.98 1.94 5.24
N TRP A 80 -16.42 1.07 6.13
CA TRP A 80 -16.02 -0.33 6.14
C TRP A 80 -16.45 -1.08 4.87
N ALA A 81 -15.62 -2.01 4.41
CA ALA A 81 -15.93 -2.90 3.31
C ALA A 81 -17.20 -3.71 3.59
N ARG A 82 -18.05 -3.81 2.58
CA ARG A 82 -19.15 -4.78 2.56
C ARG A 82 -18.69 -6.07 1.86
N PRO A 83 -19.37 -7.21 2.04
CA PRO A 83 -19.01 -8.46 1.35
C PRO A 83 -18.88 -8.29 -0.17
N GLU A 84 -19.66 -7.38 -0.75
CA GLU A 84 -19.66 -7.08 -2.17
C GLU A 84 -18.35 -6.44 -2.67
N ASP A 85 -17.66 -5.70 -1.79
CA ASP A 85 -16.41 -5.01 -2.10
C ASP A 85 -15.23 -6.01 -2.22
N LEU A 86 -15.33 -7.18 -1.58
CA LEU A 86 -14.30 -8.22 -1.59
C LEU A 86 -14.14 -8.93 -2.95
N ARG A 87 -15.10 -8.76 -3.86
CA ARG A 87 -15.09 -9.43 -5.17
C ARG A 87 -13.86 -9.09 -5.99
N GLY A 88 -13.40 -7.85 -5.93
CA GLY A 88 -12.19 -7.42 -6.65
C GLY A 88 -10.94 -8.16 -6.15
N ALA A 89 -10.80 -8.30 -4.83
CA ALA A 89 -9.72 -9.05 -4.20
C ALA A 89 -9.78 -10.55 -4.54
N ALA A 90 -10.97 -11.15 -4.48
CA ALA A 90 -11.16 -12.55 -4.86
C ALA A 90 -10.77 -12.81 -6.32
N VAL A 91 -11.18 -11.94 -7.25
CA VAL A 91 -10.79 -12.03 -8.67
C VAL A 91 -9.30 -11.77 -8.87
N PHE A 92 -8.68 -10.90 -8.09
CA PHE A 92 -7.23 -10.66 -8.13
C PHE A 92 -6.42 -11.88 -7.68
N LEU A 93 -6.92 -12.64 -6.70
CA LEU A 93 -6.27 -13.83 -6.15
C LEU A 93 -6.63 -15.14 -6.86
N ALA A 94 -7.62 -15.12 -7.76
CA ALA A 94 -8.06 -16.30 -8.52
C ALA A 94 -7.11 -16.80 -9.64
N PRO A 95 -6.38 -15.96 -10.40
CA PRO A 95 -5.60 -16.42 -11.55
C PRO A 95 -4.24 -17.01 -11.13
N ALA A 96 -3.64 -17.84 -12.01
CA ALA A 96 -2.31 -18.42 -11.77
C ALA A 96 -1.21 -17.35 -11.52
N ALA A 97 -1.40 -16.12 -12.01
CA ALA A 97 -0.49 -15.01 -11.75
C ALA A 97 -0.39 -14.64 -10.25
N SER A 98 -1.36 -15.03 -9.42
CA SER A 98 -1.32 -14.85 -7.96
C SER A 98 -0.90 -16.09 -7.19
N ASP A 99 -0.45 -17.16 -7.85
CA ASP A 99 -0.02 -18.42 -7.21
C ASP A 99 1.16 -18.25 -6.25
N HIS A 100 1.83 -17.09 -6.26
CA HIS A 100 2.92 -16.75 -5.35
C HIS A 100 2.56 -15.62 -4.35
N VAL A 101 1.29 -15.18 -4.33
CA VAL A 101 0.81 -14.12 -3.42
C VAL A 101 0.22 -14.79 -2.18
N HIS A 102 1.04 -14.91 -1.13
CA HIS A 102 0.65 -15.55 0.14
C HIS A 102 1.05 -14.70 1.34
N GLY A 103 0.29 -14.80 2.42
CA GLY A 103 0.62 -14.17 3.71
C GLY A 103 0.59 -12.64 3.72
N VAL A 104 0.17 -11.99 2.64
CA VAL A 104 0.10 -10.53 2.53
C VAL A 104 -1.31 -10.02 2.91
N PRO A 105 -1.41 -9.02 3.79
CA PRO A 105 -2.66 -8.30 4.01
C PRO A 105 -3.06 -7.54 2.73
N LEU A 106 -4.26 -7.80 2.21
CA LEU A 106 -4.82 -7.09 1.05
C LEU A 106 -5.98 -6.19 1.51
N PRO A 107 -5.72 -4.91 1.88
CA PRO A 107 -6.77 -4.01 2.33
C PRO A 107 -7.73 -3.66 1.17
N VAL A 108 -9.02 -3.93 1.36
CA VAL A 108 -10.06 -3.72 0.32
C VAL A 108 -10.72 -2.34 0.44
N ASP A 109 -10.83 -1.81 1.66
CA ASP A 109 -11.37 -0.49 2.00
C ASP A 109 -10.29 0.49 2.47
N GLY A 110 -9.02 0.07 2.48
CA GLY A 110 -7.92 0.81 3.09
C GLY A 110 -7.99 0.84 4.62
N GLY A 111 -8.91 0.09 5.23
CA GLY A 111 -8.99 -0.10 6.68
C GLY A 111 -7.83 -0.95 7.19
N ARG A 112 -7.25 -0.55 8.32
CA ARG A 112 -6.24 -1.33 9.01
C ARG A 112 -6.92 -2.44 9.82
N LEU A 113 -6.49 -3.69 9.66
CA LEU A 113 -6.74 -4.74 10.64
C LEU A 113 -5.83 -4.45 11.85
N GLY A 114 -6.35 -3.71 12.83
CA GLY A 114 -5.63 -3.42 14.06
C GLY A 114 -5.70 -4.59 15.04
N ARG A 115 -4.54 -5.14 15.39
CA ARG A 115 -4.06 -5.25 16.77
C ARG A 115 -2.58 -4.90 16.78
#